data_AF-A0A8C5JLA5-F1
#
_entry.id   AF-A0A8C5JLA5-F1
#
_cell.length_a   1.000
_cell.length_b   1.000
_cell.length_c   1.000
_cell.angle_alpha   90.00
_cell.angle_beta   90.00
_cell.angle_gamma   90.00
#
_symmetry.space_group_name_H-M   'P 1'
#
loop_
_entity.id
_entity.type
_entity.pdbx_description
1 polymer ?
#
loop_
_entity_poly.entity_id
_entity_poly.type
_entity_poly.pdbx_seq_one_letter_code
_entity_poly.pdbx_strand_id
1 'polypeptide(L)'
;MQSLNERLASYMETVRNLEKENAHLEQLIREWYQKQGPIGPKDYSHYYEKIEELQKQIVAAAVETHKVLLELDNTKMTAEDFRIKYEMESGLRQNVEGDLNSLRPMLDNLTLAKSDLEMQFESLKEEIIDLKKNHEEVRASSLKCTLEMWEPDIQH
;
A
#
# COMPACT_ATOMS: atom_id res chain seq x y z
N MET A 1 -22.68 -106.69 -29.79
CA MET A 1 -23.74 -106.28 -28.84
C MET A 1 -23.20 -106.01 -27.43
N GLN A 2 -22.23 -106.78 -26.90
CA GLN A 2 -21.71 -106.59 -25.53
C GLN A 2 -20.86 -105.32 -25.33
N SER A 3 -19.96 -104.99 -26.26
CA SER A 3 -19.07 -103.82 -26.12
C SER A 3 -19.79 -102.46 -26.10
N LEU A 4 -20.94 -102.36 -26.77
CA LEU A 4 -21.76 -101.15 -26.78
C LEU A 4 -22.50 -100.98 -25.45
N ASN A 5 -22.98 -102.08 -24.88
CA ASN A 5 -23.63 -102.09 -23.58
C ASN A 5 -22.64 -101.79 -22.43
N GLU A 6 -21.40 -102.28 -22.51
CA GLU A 6 -20.35 -101.91 -21.55
C GLU A 6 -19.98 -100.42 -21.64
N ARG A 7 -19.91 -99.86 -22.84
CA ARG A 7 -19.65 -98.43 -23.04
C ARG A 7 -20.80 -97.54 -22.59
N LEU A 8 -22.05 -97.99 -22.76
CA LEU A 8 -23.22 -97.31 -22.23
C LEU A 8 -23.27 -97.38 -20.70
N ALA A 9 -22.94 -98.54 -20.11
CA ALA A 9 -22.88 -98.72 -18.67
C ALA A 9 -21.80 -97.83 -18.02
N SER A 10 -20.60 -97.77 -18.60
CA SER A 10 -19.54 -96.89 -18.12
C SER A 10 -19.91 -95.41 -18.28
N TYR A 11 -20.57 -95.03 -19.38
CA TYR A 11 -21.07 -93.67 -19.55
C TYR A 11 -22.13 -93.32 -18.49
N MET A 12 -23.10 -94.20 -18.23
CA MET A 12 -24.13 -93.99 -17.19
C MET A 12 -23.54 -93.89 -15.79
N GLU A 13 -22.47 -94.63 -15.49
CA GLU A 13 -21.75 -94.53 -14.23
C GLU A 13 -20.97 -93.22 -14.12
N THR A 14 -20.34 -92.76 -15.20
CA THR A 14 -19.69 -91.43 -15.22
C THR A 14 -20.69 -90.29 -15.04
N VAL A 15 -21.86 -90.37 -15.67
CA VAL A 15 -22.93 -89.36 -15.52
C VAL A 15 -23.43 -89.32 -14.08
N ARG A 16 -23.66 -90.48 -13.44
CA ARG A 16 -24.07 -90.53 -12.02
C ARG A 16 -23.02 -89.96 -11.08
N ASN A 17 -21.74 -90.18 -11.35
CA ASN A 17 -20.67 -89.62 -10.53
C ASN A 17 -20.58 -88.10 -10.70
N LEU A 18 -20.72 -87.60 -11.94
CA LEU A 18 -20.76 -86.16 -12.21
C LEU A 18 -21.98 -85.48 -11.60
N GLU A 19 -23.16 -86.11 -11.62
CA GLU A 19 -24.36 -85.60 -10.97
C GLU A 19 -24.19 -85.50 -9.45
N LYS A 20 -23.54 -86.50 -8.83
CA LYS A 20 -23.22 -86.46 -7.39
C LYS A 20 -22.22 -85.37 -7.04
N GLU A 21 -21.15 -85.23 -7.83
CA GLU A 21 -20.19 -84.15 -7.63
C GLU A 21 -20.83 -82.77 -7.83
N ASN A 22 -21.69 -82.60 -8.84
CA ASN A 22 -22.41 -81.36 -9.05
C ASN A 22 -23.32 -81.03 -7.87
N ALA A 23 -24.09 -81.99 -7.37
CA ALA A 23 -24.93 -81.80 -6.19
C ALA A 23 -24.11 -81.41 -4.95
N HIS A 24 -22.93 -82.01 -4.77
CA HIS A 24 -22.02 -81.68 -3.68
C HIS A 24 -21.43 -80.27 -3.83
N LEU A 25 -20.99 -79.89 -5.02
CA LEU A 25 -20.47 -78.54 -5.32
C LEU A 25 -21.54 -77.48 -5.13
N GLU A 26 -22.78 -77.71 -5.57
CA GLU A 26 -23.88 -76.80 -5.32
C GLU A 26 -24.17 -76.63 -3.81
N GLN A 27 -24.07 -77.71 -3.04
CA GLN A 27 -24.22 -77.63 -1.59
C GLN A 27 -23.09 -76.82 -0.94
N LEU A 28 -21.85 -77.05 -1.35
CA LEU A 28 -20.69 -76.26 -0.92
C LEU A 28 -20.84 -74.78 -1.28
N ILE A 29 -21.32 -74.45 -2.48
CA ILE A 29 -21.60 -73.08 -2.91
C ILE A 29 -22.68 -72.47 -2.02
N ARG A 30 -23.79 -73.18 -1.77
CA ARG A 30 -24.87 -72.71 -0.89
C ARG A 30 -24.37 -72.44 0.54
N GLU A 31 -23.61 -73.37 1.10
CA GLU A 31 -23.02 -73.20 2.43
C GLU A 31 -21.98 -72.08 2.48
N TRP A 32 -21.19 -71.91 1.42
CA TRP A 32 -20.23 -70.82 1.31
C TRP A 32 -20.95 -69.47 1.24
N TYR A 33 -22.01 -69.33 0.45
CA TYR A 33 -22.83 -68.11 0.45
C TYR A 33 -23.57 -67.87 1.77
N GLN A 34 -23.91 -68.90 2.55
CA GLN A 34 -24.48 -68.71 3.88
C GLN A 34 -23.44 -68.29 4.92
N LYS A 35 -22.20 -68.78 4.80
CA LYS A 35 -21.09 -68.49 5.74
C LYS A 35 -20.32 -67.21 5.38
N GLN A 36 -20.21 -66.89 4.09
CA GLN A 36 -19.38 -65.83 3.50
C GLN A 36 -20.19 -64.83 2.67
N GLY A 37 -21.48 -65.09 2.41
CA GLY A 37 -22.35 -64.08 1.83
C GLY A 37 -22.37 -62.85 2.73
N PRO A 38 -22.46 -61.63 2.17
CA PRO A 38 -22.44 -60.41 2.96
C PRO A 38 -23.51 -60.50 4.06
N ILE A 39 -23.07 -60.52 5.32
CA ILE A 39 -23.94 -60.47 6.49
C ILE A 39 -24.54 -59.05 6.49
N GLY A 40 -25.65 -58.88 5.77
CA GLY A 40 -26.33 -57.61 5.62
C GLY A 40 -25.64 -56.59 4.70
N PRO A 41 -26.31 -55.46 4.41
CA PRO A 41 -25.70 -54.34 3.71
C PRO A 41 -24.46 -53.88 4.47
N LYS A 42 -23.31 -53.78 3.79
CA LYS A 42 -22.09 -53.23 4.38
C LYS A 42 -22.40 -51.83 4.93
N ASP A 43 -22.18 -51.62 6.21
CA ASP A 43 -22.43 -50.33 6.84
C ASP A 43 -21.32 -49.33 6.45
N TYR A 44 -21.68 -48.39 5.58
CA TYR A 44 -20.79 -47.32 5.11
C TYR A 44 -20.96 -46.03 5.91
N SER A 45 -21.75 -46.02 6.99
CA SER A 45 -22.09 -44.80 7.75
C SER A 45 -20.86 -44.00 8.18
N HIS A 46 -19.80 -44.67 8.67
CA HIS A 46 -18.58 -43.98 9.10
C HIS A 46 -17.86 -43.22 7.97
N TYR A 47 -17.94 -43.71 6.72
CA TYR A 47 -17.35 -43.01 5.58
C TYR A 47 -18.14 -41.74 5.27
N TYR A 48 -19.46 -41.76 5.39
CA TYR A 48 -20.29 -40.57 5.22
C TYR A 48 -20.01 -39.51 6.28
N GLU A 49 -19.87 -39.91 7.55
CA GLU A 49 -19.45 -38.99 8.63
C GLU A 49 -18.09 -38.38 8.35
N LYS A 50 -17.11 -39.18 7.89
CA LYS A 50 -15.78 -38.66 7.56
C LYS A 50 -15.79 -37.73 6.35
N ILE A 51 -16.59 -38.03 5.33
CA ILE A 51 -16.77 -37.16 4.17
C ILE A 51 -17.39 -35.82 4.60
N GLU A 52 -18.41 -35.85 5.45
CA GLU A 52 -19.06 -34.64 5.96
C GLU A 52 -18.09 -33.79 6.80
N GLU A 53 -17.29 -34.42 7.66
CA GLU A 53 -16.26 -33.73 8.44
C GLU A 53 -15.23 -33.05 7.53
N LEU A 54 -14.73 -33.76 6.51
CA LEU A 54 -13.78 -33.20 5.55
C LEU A 54 -14.40 -32.06 4.73
N GLN A 55 -15.65 -32.19 4.30
CA GLN A 55 -16.36 -31.12 3.61
C GLN A 55 -16.48 -29.86 4.49
N LYS A 56 -16.83 -30.03 5.77
CA LYS A 56 -16.87 -28.93 6.75
C LYS A 56 -15.51 -28.26 6.91
N GLN A 57 -14.44 -29.05 7.02
CA GLN A 57 -13.07 -28.52 7.12
C GLN A 57 -12.67 -27.75 5.85
N ILE A 58 -13.01 -28.26 4.66
CA ILE A 58 -12.74 -27.57 3.38
C ILE A 58 -13.47 -26.23 3.34
N VAL A 59 -14.76 -26.21 3.70
CA VAL A 59 -15.55 -24.97 3.70
C VAL A 59 -14.98 -23.97 4.72
N ALA A 60 -14.66 -24.41 5.93
CA ALA A 60 -14.08 -23.55 6.95
C ALA A 60 -12.72 -22.97 6.50
N ALA A 61 -11.84 -23.81 5.95
CA ALA A 61 -10.55 -23.37 5.42
C ALA A 61 -10.72 -22.41 4.24
N ALA A 62 -11.70 -22.66 3.36
CA ALA A 62 -12.01 -21.75 2.25
C ALA A 62 -12.48 -20.39 2.78
N VAL A 63 -13.39 -20.34 3.76
CA VAL A 63 -13.87 -19.09 4.35
C VAL A 63 -12.71 -18.31 5.00
N GLU A 64 -11.86 -18.98 5.78
CA GLU A 64 -10.70 -18.31 6.40
C GLU A 64 -9.72 -17.79 5.36
N THR A 65 -9.47 -18.56 4.30
CA THR A 65 -8.62 -18.12 3.18
C THR A 65 -9.18 -16.86 2.52
N HIS A 66 -10.49 -16.82 2.24
CA HIS A 66 -11.12 -15.65 1.65
C HIS A 66 -11.10 -14.44 2.58
N LYS A 67 -11.29 -14.65 3.89
CA LYS A 67 -11.20 -13.59 4.88
C LYS A 67 -9.80 -12.95 4.88
N VAL A 68 -8.75 -13.77 4.93
CA VAL A 68 -7.36 -13.30 4.86
C VAL A 68 -7.07 -12.58 3.54
N LEU A 69 -7.61 -13.06 2.42
CA LEU A 69 -7.47 -12.38 1.12
C LEU A 69 -8.14 -10.99 1.12
N LEU A 70 -9.32 -10.85 1.71
CA LEU A 70 -9.99 -9.55 1.83
C LEU A 70 -9.20 -8.58 2.73
N GLU A 71 -8.66 -9.07 3.85
CA GLU A 71 -7.79 -8.29 4.73
C GLU A 71 -6.50 -7.86 3.99
N LEU A 72 -5.91 -8.76 3.19
CA LEU A 72 -4.76 -8.46 2.36
C LEU A 72 -5.07 -7.37 1.33
N ASP A 73 -6.20 -7.45 0.64
CA ASP A 73 -6.59 -6.46 -0.35
C ASP A 73 -6.92 -5.10 0.29
N ASN A 74 -7.58 -5.10 1.45
CA ASN A 74 -7.85 -3.89 2.21
C ASN A 74 -6.55 -3.22 2.69
N THR A 75 -5.62 -3.99 3.24
CA THR A 75 -4.32 -3.46 3.68
C THR A 75 -3.51 -2.91 2.52
N LYS A 76 -3.54 -3.57 1.34
CA LYS A 76 -2.91 -3.06 0.12
C LYS A 76 -3.54 -1.76 -0.36
N MET A 77 -4.88 -1.68 -0.44
CA MET A 77 -5.57 -0.43 -0.83
C MET A 77 -5.24 0.71 0.14
N THR A 78 -5.25 0.43 1.44
CA THR A 78 -4.90 1.42 2.47
C THR A 78 -3.45 1.90 2.35
N ALA A 79 -2.51 0.98 2.07
CA ALA A 79 -1.11 1.33 1.85
C ALA A 79 -0.93 2.21 0.61
N GLU A 80 -1.67 1.91 -0.47
CA GLU A 80 -1.65 2.70 -1.70
C GLU A 80 -2.25 4.10 -1.48
N ASP A 81 -3.35 4.21 -0.73
CA ASP A 81 -3.93 5.50 -0.34
C ASP A 81 -2.91 6.36 0.43
N PHE A 82 -2.16 5.76 1.35
CA PHE A 82 -1.10 6.46 2.07
C PHE A 82 0.07 6.85 1.17
N ARG A 83 0.45 6.01 0.21
CA ARG A 83 1.49 6.31 -0.78
C ARG A 83 1.13 7.55 -1.60
N ILE A 84 -0.09 7.59 -2.15
CA ILE A 84 -0.58 8.73 -2.95
C ILE A 84 -0.63 10.00 -2.11
N LYS A 85 -1.16 9.91 -0.87
CA LYS A 85 -1.18 11.07 0.06
C LYS A 85 0.23 11.58 0.37
N TYR A 86 1.19 10.68 0.59
CA TYR A 86 2.58 11.05 0.83
C TYR A 86 3.20 11.74 -0.39
N GLU A 87 2.99 11.22 -1.60
CA GLU A 87 3.52 11.81 -2.84
C GLU A 87 2.94 13.21 -3.07
N MET A 88 1.63 13.39 -2.84
CA MET A 88 0.97 14.69 -2.91
C MET A 88 1.57 15.68 -1.91
N GLU A 89 1.66 15.30 -0.63
CA GLU A 89 2.17 16.16 0.43
C GLU A 89 3.65 16.51 0.22
N SER A 90 4.45 15.55 -0.25
CA SER A 90 5.85 15.76 -0.62
C SER A 90 5.98 16.79 -1.74
N GLY A 91 5.12 16.72 -2.75
CA GLY A 91 5.06 17.72 -3.83
C GLY A 91 4.67 19.11 -3.32
N LEU A 92 3.67 19.20 -2.44
CA LEU A 92 3.29 20.47 -1.81
C LEU A 92 4.43 21.05 -0.98
N ARG A 93 5.11 20.23 -0.18
CA ARG A 93 6.29 20.64 0.60
C ARG A 93 7.39 21.18 -0.31
N GLN A 94 7.69 20.50 -1.42
CA GLN A 94 8.70 20.95 -2.37
C GLN A 94 8.34 22.31 -3.00
N ASN A 95 7.07 22.54 -3.33
CA ASN A 95 6.61 23.83 -3.85
C ASN A 95 6.81 24.95 -2.81
N VAL A 96 6.38 24.72 -1.57
CA VAL A 96 6.54 25.70 -0.47
C VAL A 96 8.02 25.97 -0.19
N GLU A 97 8.87 24.94 -0.22
CA GLU A 97 10.32 25.10 -0.09
C GLU A 97 10.92 25.90 -1.24
N GLY A 98 10.42 25.70 -2.47
CA GLY A 98 10.77 26.50 -3.64
C GLY A 98 10.44 27.98 -3.46
N ASP A 99 9.20 28.28 -3.06
CA ASP A 99 8.74 29.64 -2.79
C ASP A 99 9.57 30.30 -1.68
N LEU A 100 9.82 29.58 -0.59
CA LEU A 100 10.63 30.07 0.53
C LEU A 100 12.07 30.37 0.10
N ASN A 101 12.67 29.49 -0.69
CA ASN A 101 14.02 29.70 -1.23
C ASN A 101 14.09 30.88 -2.20
N SER A 102 13.01 31.17 -2.94
CA SER A 102 12.91 32.34 -3.81
C SER A 102 12.69 33.65 -3.03
N LEU A 103 11.87 33.61 -1.97
CA LEU A 103 11.53 34.79 -1.19
C LEU A 103 12.68 35.29 -0.29
N ARG A 104 13.53 34.38 0.21
CA ARG A 104 14.72 34.75 1.02
C ARG A 104 15.62 35.80 0.37
N PRO A 105 16.16 35.60 -0.85
CA PRO A 105 17.00 36.61 -1.49
C PRO A 105 16.22 37.89 -1.84
N MET A 106 14.91 37.81 -2.10
CA MET A 106 14.10 39.02 -2.29
C MET A 106 14.04 39.86 -1.01
N LEU A 107 13.86 39.22 0.15
CA LEU A 107 13.88 39.89 1.45
C LEU A 107 15.24 40.52 1.73
N ASP A 108 16.34 39.82 1.46
CA ASP A 108 17.69 40.34 1.62
C ASP A 108 17.92 41.57 0.72
N ASN A 109 17.51 41.50 -0.54
CA ASN A 109 17.59 42.62 -1.48
C ASN A 109 16.76 43.83 -1.02
N LEU A 110 15.54 43.63 -0.53
CA LEU A 110 14.71 44.71 0.01
C LEU A 110 15.33 45.32 1.26
N THR A 111 15.97 44.51 2.10
CA THR A 111 16.68 44.98 3.30
C THR A 111 17.87 45.86 2.92
N LEU A 112 18.65 45.45 1.93
CA LEU A 112 19.75 46.27 1.39
C LEU A 112 19.25 47.58 0.77
N ALA A 113 18.20 47.52 -0.06
CA ALA A 113 17.62 48.71 -0.68
C ALA A 113 17.07 49.69 0.35
N LYS A 114 16.46 49.19 1.42
CA LYS A 114 16.02 50.01 2.56
C LYS A 114 17.21 50.71 3.23
N SER A 115 18.27 49.97 3.55
CA SER A 115 19.48 50.56 4.16
C SER A 115 20.13 51.62 3.28
N ASP A 116 20.15 51.42 1.96
CA ASP A 116 20.70 52.38 1.01
C ASP A 116 19.87 53.67 0.99
N LEU A 117 18.54 53.56 0.94
CA LEU A 117 17.64 54.70 1.01
C LEU A 117 17.73 55.46 2.34
N GLU A 118 17.88 54.76 3.46
CA GLU A 118 18.08 55.39 4.78
C GLU A 118 19.40 56.19 4.81
N MET A 119 20.47 55.67 4.21
CA MET A 119 21.76 56.36 4.10
C MET A 119 21.66 57.60 3.21
N GLN A 120 21.02 57.49 2.04
CA GLN A 120 20.77 58.62 1.15
C GLN A 120 19.92 59.71 1.83
N PHE A 121 18.91 59.30 2.61
CA PHE A 121 18.06 60.22 3.34
C PHE A 121 18.83 61.02 4.40
N GLU A 122 19.65 60.36 5.21
CA GLU A 122 20.48 61.06 6.20
C GLU A 122 21.54 61.95 5.54
N SER A 123 22.17 61.51 4.45
CA SER A 123 23.11 62.33 3.67
C SER A 123 22.46 63.61 3.13
N LEU A 124 21.26 63.52 2.54
CA LEU A 124 20.53 64.69 2.04
C LEU A 124 20.12 65.64 3.17
N LYS A 125 19.81 65.10 4.34
CA LYS A 125 19.46 65.88 5.53
C LYS A 125 20.67 66.64 6.08
N GLU A 126 21.85 66.02 6.08
CA GLU A 126 23.12 66.70 6.38
C GLU A 126 23.40 67.80 5.36
N GLU A 127 23.25 67.52 4.06
CA GLU A 127 23.44 68.52 3.00
C GLU A 127 22.52 69.74 3.17
N ILE A 128 21.25 69.53 3.55
CA ILE A 128 20.32 70.64 3.86
C ILE A 128 20.82 71.47 5.05
N ILE A 129 21.36 70.84 6.09
CA ILE A 129 21.90 71.54 7.27
C ILE A 129 23.12 72.37 6.86
N ASP A 130 24.04 71.78 6.09
CA ASP A 130 25.24 72.45 5.61
C ASP A 130 24.90 73.64 4.70
N LEU A 131 23.95 73.48 3.78
CA LEU A 131 23.49 74.57 2.91
C LEU A 131 22.87 75.72 3.72
N LYS A 132 22.08 75.42 4.75
CA LYS A 132 21.50 76.46 5.64
C LYS A 132 22.60 77.20 6.40
N LYS A 133 23.55 76.48 6.98
CA LYS A 133 24.68 77.07 7.70
C LYS A 133 25.55 77.95 6.78
N ASN A 134 25.89 77.44 5.60
CA ASN A 134 26.64 78.20 4.59
C ASN A 134 25.90 79.48 4.18
N HIS A 135 24.58 79.41 3.98
CA HIS A 135 23.78 80.60 3.66
C HIS A 135 23.78 81.62 4.80
N GLU A 136 23.67 81.18 6.05
CA GLU A 136 23.76 82.06 7.23
C GLU A 136 25.14 82.72 7.34
N GLU A 137 26.23 81.97 7.14
CA GLU A 137 27.60 82.48 7.17
C GLU A 137 27.90 83.49 6.06
N VAL A 138 27.43 83.23 4.83
CA VAL A 138 27.57 84.17 3.70
C VAL A 138 26.78 85.45 3.98
N ARG A 139 25.55 85.34 4.51
CA ARG A 139 24.75 86.51 4.89
C ARG A 139 25.41 87.33 5.99
N ALA A 140 25.94 86.67 7.01
CA ALA A 140 26.68 87.33 8.09
C ALA A 140 27.94 88.04 7.57
N SER A 141 28.70 87.37 6.70
CA SER A 141 29.91 87.94 6.08
C SER A 141 29.60 89.11 5.16
N SER A 142 28.53 89.01 4.37
CA SER A 142 28.06 90.10 3.50
C SER A 142 27.61 91.31 4.32
N LEU A 143 26.84 91.12 5.39
CA LEU A 143 26.44 92.19 6.31
C LEU A 143 27.66 92.84 6.98
N LYS A 144 28.63 92.03 7.42
CA LYS A 144 29.87 92.52 8.00
C LYS A 144 30.68 93.38 7.02
N CYS A 145 30.80 92.92 5.77
CA CYS A 145 31.49 93.67 4.72
C CYS A 145 30.74 94.98 4.38
N THR A 146 29.39 94.98 4.36
CA THR A 146 28.64 96.23 4.20
C THR A 146 28.79 97.17 5.39
N LEU A 147 28.90 96.68 6.62
CA LEU A 147 29.16 97.51 7.81
C LEU A 147 30.58 98.10 7.77
N GLU A 148 31.59 97.29 7.48
CA GLU A 148 32.98 97.74 7.32
C GLU A 148 33.14 98.74 6.16
N MET A 149 32.29 98.67 5.13
CA MET A 149 32.23 99.68 4.05
C MET A 149 31.56 101.00 4.48
N TRP A 150 30.74 101.01 5.53
CA TRP A 150 30.05 102.21 6.04
C TRP A 150 30.73 102.82 7.28
N GLU A 151 31.64 102.08 7.93
CA GLU A 151 32.52 102.58 9.01
C GLU A 151 33.72 103.49 8.62
N PRO A 152 34.12 103.70 7.35
CA PRO A 152 35.25 104.59 7.05
C PRO A 152 35.03 106.07 7.41
N ASP A 153 33.78 106.52 7.58
CA ASP A 153 33.45 107.95 7.75
C ASP A 153 33.32 108.45 9.21
N ILE A 154 33.77 107.67 10.22
CA ILE A 154 33.77 108.12 11.64
C ILE A 154 35.19 108.42 12.18
N GLN A 155 36.23 108.42 11.34
CA GLN A 155 37.56 108.89 11.73
C GLN A 155 38.21 109.87 10.71
N HIS A 156 37.53 110.97 10.36
CA HIS A 156 38.11 112.32 10.26
C HIS A 156 37.05 113.39 9.94
#